data_AF-A0A392SPQ3-F1
#
_entry.id   AF-A0A392SPQ3-F1
#
_cell.length_a   1.000
_cell.length_b   1.000
_cell.length_c   1.000
_cell.angle_alpha   90.00
_cell.angle_beta   90.00
_cell.angle_gamma   90.00
#
_symmetry.space_group_name_H-M   'P 1'
#
loop_
_entity.id
_entity.type
_entity.pdbx_description
1 polymer ?
#
loop_
_entity_poly.entity_id
_entity_poly.type
_entity_poly.pdbx_seq_one_letter_code
_entity_poly.pdbx_strand_id
1 'polypeptide(L)' 'CDDCVKHVKGDVTPRYRVKFRVFDGTEEIALVLFDRDVTSLVNRTCVDMIRMVNTI' A
#
# COMPACT_ATOMS: atom_id res chain seq x y z
N CYS A 1 6.85 -10.87 -12.33
CA CYS A 1 5.73 -11.61 -11.72
C CYS A 1 5.84 -13.00 -12.27
N ASP A 2 6.33 -13.91 -11.46
CA ASP A 2 6.73 -15.25 -11.92
C ASP A 2 5.51 -16.14 -12.15
N ASP A 3 4.36 -15.78 -11.56
CA ASP A 3 3.07 -16.44 -11.73
C ASP A 3 2.18 -15.83 -12.84
N CYS A 4 2.63 -14.76 -13.50
CA CYS A 4 1.82 -14.06 -14.49
C CYS A 4 1.99 -14.68 -15.89
N VAL A 5 0.87 -15.12 -16.50
CA VAL A 5 0.83 -15.68 -17.87
C VAL A 5 1.35 -14.70 -18.93
N LYS A 6 1.23 -13.40 -18.67
CA LYS A 6 1.69 -12.32 -19.54
C LYS A 6 2.68 -11.43 -18.82
N HIS A 7 3.81 -11.19 -19.47
CA HIS A 7 4.76 -10.17 -19.03
C HIS A 7 4.23 -8.78 -19.41
N VAL A 8 3.99 -7.94 -18.39
CA VAL A 8 3.57 -6.54 -18.58
C VAL A 8 4.83 -5.67 -18.58
N LYS A 9 5.16 -5.07 -19.74
CA LYS A 9 6.22 -4.06 -19.84
C LYS A 9 5.59 -2.67 -19.71
N GLY A 10 6.03 -1.89 -18.73
CA GLY A 10 5.59 -0.51 -18.54
C GLY A 10 4.53 -0.34 -17.47
N ASP A 11 3.26 -0.37 -17.86
CA ASP A 11 2.13 0.09 -17.04
C ASP A 11 1.75 -0.92 -15.94
N VAL A 12 2.46 -0.83 -14.82
CA VAL A 12 2.14 -1.53 -13.58
C VAL A 12 1.52 -0.54 -12.61
N THR A 13 0.40 -0.91 -11.97
CA THR A 13 -0.23 -0.09 -10.94
C THR A 13 0.35 -0.47 -9.57
N PRO A 14 1.06 0.44 -8.87
CA PRO A 14 1.45 0.28 -7.48
C PRO A 14 0.25 -0.05 -6.59
N ARG A 15 0.46 -0.94 -5.62
CA ARG A 15 -0.54 -1.30 -4.61
C ARG A 15 0.08 -1.31 -3.22
N TYR A 16 -0.72 -0.96 -2.20
CA TYR A 16 -0.22 -0.99 -0.82
C TYR A 16 0.02 -2.40 -0.30
N ARG A 17 1.14 -2.53 0.41
CA ARG A 17 1.43 -3.58 1.38
C ARG A 17 2.17 -2.92 2.54
N VAL A 18 1.42 -2.43 3.52
CA VAL A 18 1.95 -1.56 4.58
C VAL A 18 1.81 -2.26 5.92
N LYS A 19 2.87 -2.24 6.72
CA LYS A 19 2.88 -2.74 8.10
C LYS A 19 2.55 -1.58 9.05
N PHE A 20 1.38 -1.63 9.65
CA PHE A 20 0.95 -0.69 10.69
C PHE A 20 1.29 -1.24 12.07
N ARG A 21 1.70 -0.34 12.96
CA ARG A 21 1.71 -0.58 14.41
C ARG A 21 0.51 0.15 14.99
N VAL A 22 -0.37 -0.59 15.64
CA VAL A 22 -1.60 -0.07 16.23
C VAL A 22 -1.50 -0.22 17.74
N PHE A 23 -1.74 0.87 18.45
CA PHE A 23 -1.75 0.91 19.91
C PHE A 23 -3.11 1.40 20.36
N ASP A 24 -3.77 0.65 21.24
CA ASP A 24 -5.12 0.97 21.73
C ASP A 24 -5.12 1.65 23.11
N GLY A 25 -3.95 1.91 23.68
CA GLY A 25 -3.80 2.42 25.05
C GLY A 25 -3.31 1.36 26.04
N THR A 26 -3.41 0.07 25.69
CA THR A 26 -3.00 -1.04 26.55
C THR A 26 -1.86 -1.83 25.90
N GLU A 27 -2.04 -2.25 24.65
CA GLU A 27 -1.08 -3.09 23.94
C GLU A 27 -0.86 -2.61 22.50
N GLU A 28 0.30 -3.00 21.94
CA GLU A 28 0.66 -2.74 20.56
C GLU A 28 0.55 -4.03 19.73
N ILE A 29 -0.07 -3.94 18.57
CA ILE A 29 -0.13 -5.03 17.58
C ILE A 29 0.38 -4.55 16.22
N ALA A 30 1.01 -5.47 15.48
CA ALA A 30 1.41 -5.23 14.10
C ALA A 30 0.40 -5.84 13.12
N LEU A 31 -0.16 -5.01 12.25
CA LEU A 31 -1.08 -5.43 11.19
C LEU A 31 -0.47 -5.16 9.82
N VAL A 32 -0.65 -6.07 8.87
CA VAL A 32 -0.31 -5.82 7.46
C VAL A 32 -1.61 -5.56 6.71
N LEU A 33 -1.75 -4.36 6.18
CA LEU A 33 -2.91 -3.97 5.38
C LEU A 33 -2.52 -3.91 3.90
N PHE A 34 -3.48 -4.29 3.05
CA PHE A 34 -3.34 -4.31 1.61
C PHE A 34 -4.15 -3.18 0.97
N ASP A 35 -4.02 -3.05 -0.35
CA ASP A 35 -4.47 -1.91 -1.15
C ASP A 35 -5.83 -1.33 -0.75
N ARG A 36 -6.89 -2.15 -0.74
CA ARG A 36 -8.24 -1.70 -0.42
C ARG A 36 -8.34 -1.10 0.98
N ASP A 37 -7.80 -1.77 1.99
CA ASP A 37 -7.91 -1.36 3.39
C ASP A 37 -7.14 -0.06 3.63
N VAL A 38 -5.93 0.03 3.06
CA VAL A 38 -5.11 1.23 3.17
C VAL A 38 -5.75 2.39 2.44
N THR A 39 -6.24 2.21 1.21
CA THR A 39 -6.92 3.27 0.46
C THR A 39 -8.17 3.76 1.17
N SER A 40 -8.96 2.88 1.80
CA SER A 40 -10.10 3.29 2.62
C SER A 40 -9.67 4.08 3.87
N LEU A 41 -8.53 3.73 4.47
CA LEU A 41 -8.02 4.41 5.67
C LEU A 41 -7.42 5.79 5.37
N VAL A 42 -6.63 5.93 4.30
CA VAL A 42 -5.89 7.16 3.97
C VAL A 42 -6.57 8.03 2.92
N ASN A 43 -7.65 7.53 2.31
CA ASN A 43 -8.40 8.18 1.25
C ASN A 43 -7.55 8.63 0.06
N ARG A 44 -6.51 7.84 -0.28
CA ARG A 44 -5.60 8.04 -1.41
C ARG A 44 -5.17 6.70 -1.99
N THR A 45 -4.89 6.66 -3.29
CA THR A 45 -4.31 5.47 -3.91
C THR A 45 -2.81 5.39 -3.65
N CYS A 46 -2.23 4.19 -3.80
CA CYS A 46 -0.78 4.00 -3.69
C CYS A 46 -0.02 4.90 -4.66
N VAL A 47 -0.56 5.10 -5.87
CA VAL A 47 -0.01 6.01 -6.88
C VAL A 47 0.03 7.45 -6.38
N ASP A 48 -1.06 7.93 -5.79
CA ASP A 48 -1.13 9.31 -5.28
C ASP A 48 -0.09 9.56 -4.19
N MET A 49 0.10 8.59 -3.29
CA MET A 49 1.10 8.70 -2.23
C MET A 49 2.53 8.66 -2.75
N ILE A 50 2.84 7.79 -3.72
CA ILE A 50 4.17 7.74 -4.35
C ILE A 50 4.48 9.07 -5.04
N ARG A 51 3.52 9.64 -5.79
CA ARG A 51 3.68 10.94 -6.43
C ARG A 51 3.94 12.04 -5.41
N MET A 52 3.19 12.05 -4.31
CA MET A 52 3.36 13.03 -3.24
C MET A 52 4.76 12.99 -2.62
N VAL A 53 5.29 11.79 -2.34
CA VAL A 53 6.64 11.63 -1.74
C VAL A 53 7.74 12.01 -2.73
N ASN A 54 7.57 11.69 -4.02
CA ASN A 54 8.58 11.98 -5.05
C ASN A 54 8.60 13.44 -5.54
N THR A 55 7.78 14.32 -4.95
CA THR A 55 7.77 15.76 -5.26
C THR A 55 8.49 16.60 -4.20
N ILE A 56 9.12 15.94 -3.21
CA ILE A 56 10.00 16.56 -2.20
C ILE A 56 11.46 16.32 -2.59
#